data_AF-A0A4Y2P0X3-F1
#
_entry.id   AF-A0A4Y2P0X3-F1
#
_cell.length_a   1.000
_cell.length_b   1.000
_cell.length_c   1.000
_cell.angle_alpha   90.00
_cell.angle_beta   90.00
_cell.angle_gamma   90.00
#
_symmetry.space_group_name_H-M   'P 1'
#
loop_
_entity.id
_entity.type
_entity.pdbx_description
1 polymer ?
#
loop_
_entity_poly.entity_id
_entity_poly.type
_entity_poly.pdbx_seq_one_letter_code
_entity_poly.pdbx_strand_id
1 'polypeptide(L)'
;MASSEYIKVEFQNDIPQILTIHWDGKLLPALNVRDSKEERLAIIVSFDDREQLIGVPKLQNSTGKEQTRAVWIALTHWCLETNVQILCSDTTASNTSR
;
A
#
# COMPACT_ATOMS: atom_id res chain seq x y z
N MET A 1 -19.71 -4.73 10.65
CA MET A 1 -18.47 -4.43 9.91
C MET A 1 -18.87 -3.76 8.61
N ALA A 2 -18.24 -2.64 8.26
CA ALA A 2 -18.39 -2.07 6.92
C ALA A 2 -17.74 -3.00 5.89
N SER A 3 -18.31 -3.08 4.68
CA SER A 3 -17.69 -3.80 3.58
C SER A 3 -16.53 -3.00 2.98
N SER A 4 -15.59 -3.67 2.33
CA SER A 4 -14.50 -3.01 1.60
C SER A 4 -15.02 -1.98 0.58
N GLU A 5 -16.15 -2.28 -0.05
CA GLU A 5 -16.76 -1.40 -1.05
C GLU A 5 -17.35 -0.13 -0.40
N TYR A 6 -17.98 -0.28 0.78
CA TYR A 6 -18.50 0.86 1.52
C TYR A 6 -17.39 1.83 1.92
N ILE A 7 -16.28 1.30 2.47
CA ILE A 7 -15.12 2.10 2.89
C ILE A 7 -14.54 2.86 1.68
N LYS A 8 -14.46 2.19 0.53
CA LYS A 8 -13.99 2.79 -0.71
C LYS A 8 -14.88 3.96 -1.16
N VAL A 9 -16.20 3.75 -1.20
CA VAL A 9 -17.16 4.79 -1.60
C VAL A 9 -17.12 5.98 -0.64
N GLU A 10 -17.09 5.72 0.66
CA GLU A 10 -17.01 6.77 1.70
C GLU A 10 -15.75 7.62 1.53
N PHE A 11 -14.60 6.98 1.32
CA PHE A 11 -13.35 7.67 1.01
C PHE A 11 -13.45 8.51 -0.28
N GLN A 12 -14.03 7.94 -1.34
CA GLN A 12 -14.13 8.60 -2.64
C GLN A 12 -15.04 9.84 -2.64
N ASN A 13 -16.02 9.91 -1.73
CA ASN A 13 -16.91 11.07 -1.62
C ASN A 13 -16.21 12.31 -1.05
N ASP A 14 -15.04 12.15 -0.43
CA ASP A 14 -14.31 13.22 0.25
C ASP A 14 -12.83 13.20 -0.12
N ILE A 15 -12.51 12.92 -1.40
CA ILE A 15 -11.12 12.86 -1.87
C ILE A 15 -10.49 14.26 -1.76
N PRO A 16 -9.42 14.41 -0.97
CA PRO A 16 -8.67 15.66 -0.87
C PRO A 16 -7.83 15.91 -2.13
N GLN A 17 -7.50 17.18 -2.35
CA GLN A 17 -6.66 17.59 -3.48
C GLN A 17 -5.20 17.13 -3.34
N ILE A 18 -4.72 16.93 -2.11
CA ILE A 18 -3.34 16.55 -1.81
C ILE A 18 -3.35 15.24 -1.03
N LEU A 19 -2.84 14.17 -1.65
CA LEU A 19 -2.63 12.88 -0.99
C LEU A 19 -1.14 12.60 -0.83
N THR A 20 -0.79 12.09 0.35
CA THR A 20 0.50 11.43 0.58
C THR A 20 0.29 9.94 0.49
N ILE A 21 1.07 9.25 -0.34
CA ILE A 21 1.15 7.80 -0.31
C ILE A 21 2.37 7.37 0.49
N HIS A 22 2.16 6.44 1.42
CA HIS A 22 3.19 5.79 2.19
C HIS A 22 3.13 4.28 1.97
N TRP A 23 4.28 3.64 1.79
CA TRP A 23 4.35 2.18 1.74
C TRP A 23 5.58 1.60 2.44
N ASP A 24 5.38 0.44 3.06
CA ASP A 24 6.41 -0.35 3.72
C ASP A 24 6.20 -1.86 3.50
N GLY A 25 7.29 -2.58 3.29
CA GLY A 25 7.31 -4.01 3.05
C GLY A 25 7.54 -4.80 4.34
N LYS A 26 6.76 -5.85 4.55
CA LYS A 26 6.91 -6.74 5.71
C LYS A 26 6.81 -8.21 5.32
N LEU A 27 7.74 -9.01 5.85
CA LEU A 27 7.63 -10.47 5.87
C LEU A 27 6.61 -10.91 6.92
N LEU A 28 5.50 -11.50 6.47
CA LEU A 28 4.45 -12.07 7.32
C LEU A 28 4.44 -13.59 7.23
N PRO A 29 3.94 -14.32 8.25
CA PRO A 29 3.67 -15.75 8.13
C PRO A 29 2.71 -16.00 6.96
N ALA A 30 3.06 -16.93 6.08
CA ALA A 30 2.19 -17.25 4.97
C ALA A 30 0.98 -18.07 5.45
N LEU A 31 -0.17 -17.86 4.81
CA LEU A 31 -1.38 -18.64 5.11
C LEU A 31 -1.33 -20.06 4.52
N ASN A 32 -0.42 -20.33 3.59
CA ASN A 32 -0.26 -21.64 2.97
C ASN A 32 0.74 -22.50 3.77
N VAL A 33 0.51 -23.82 3.80
CA VAL A 33 1.37 -24.75 4.54
C VAL A 33 2.76 -24.92 3.88
N ARG A 34 2.91 -24.49 2.61
CA ARG A 34 4.14 -24.69 1.82
C ARG A 34 5.18 -23.59 2.03
N ASP A 35 4.74 -22.35 2.25
CA ASP A 35 5.67 -21.25 2.51
C ASP A 35 5.64 -20.92 4.00
N SER A 36 6.80 -20.68 4.60
CA SER A 36 6.85 -20.26 6.00
C SER A 36 6.56 -18.76 6.17
N LYS A 37 6.84 -17.97 5.15
CA LYS A 37 6.68 -16.51 5.12
C LYS A 37 6.35 -16.00 3.72
N GLU A 38 5.70 -14.86 3.66
CA GLU A 38 5.43 -14.13 2.44
C GLU A 38 5.64 -12.63 2.63
N GLU A 39 6.15 -11.97 1.59
CA GLU A 39 6.32 -10.52 1.56
C GLU A 39 4.96 -9.86 1.26
N ARG A 40 4.61 -8.85 2.05
CA ARG A 40 3.38 -8.07 1.92
C ARG A 40 3.74 -6.59 1.99
N LEU A 41 3.18 -5.79 1.10
CA LEU A 41 3.38 -4.35 1.07
C LEU A 41 2.17 -3.65 1.69
N ALA A 42 2.31 -2.97 2.81
CA ALA A 42 1.24 -2.11 3.31
C ALA A 42 1.27 -0.81 2.49
N ILE A 43 0.12 -0.40 1.94
CA ILE A 43 0.01 0.84 1.16
C ILE A 43 -1.07 1.70 1.79
N ILE A 44 -0.65 2.84 2.32
CA ILE A 44 -1.49 3.78 3.05
C ILE A 44 -1.52 5.09 2.29
N VAL A 45 -2.70 5.69 2.23
CA VAL A 45 -2.89 7.06 1.78
C VAL A 45 -3.24 7.90 2.99
N SER A 46 -2.48 8.97 3.22
CA SER A 46 -2.69 9.92 4.29
C SER A 46 -3.03 11.29 3.74
N PHE A 47 -3.95 11.97 4.42
CA PHE A 47 -4.44 13.29 4.06
C PHE A 47 -5.07 13.99 5.26
N ASP A 48 -4.84 15.29 5.38
CA ASP A 48 -5.18 16.03 6.59
C ASP A 48 -4.69 15.30 7.86
N ASP A 49 -5.62 14.86 8.72
CA ASP A 49 -5.40 14.06 9.93
C ASP A 49 -5.85 12.60 9.79
N ARG A 50 -6.17 12.14 8.58
CA ARG A 50 -6.71 10.82 8.26
C ARG A 50 -5.72 9.93 7.52
N GLU A 51 -5.86 8.63 7.72
CA GLU A 51 -5.12 7.59 7.02
C GLU A 51 -6.07 6.49 6.54
N GLN A 52 -5.85 6.01 5.31
CA GLN A 52 -6.60 4.92 4.71
C GLN A 52 -5.65 3.86 4.16
N LEU A 53 -5.76 2.63 4.67
CA LEU A 53 -5.11 1.47 4.07
C LEU A 53 -5.84 1.12 2.76
N ILE A 54 -5.15 1.26 1.63
CA ILE A 54 -5.74 1.02 0.30
C ILE A 54 -5.34 -0.35 -0.28
N GLY A 55 -4.36 -1.02 0.32
CA GLY A 55 -3.98 -2.37 -0.09
C GLY A 55 -2.92 -3.02 0.81
N VAL A 56 -2.93 -4.35 0.80
CA VAL A 56 -1.87 -5.20 1.38
C VAL A 56 -1.47 -6.30 0.39
N PRO A 57 -1.01 -5.96 -0.84
CA PRO A 57 -0.69 -6.96 -1.85
C PRO A 57 0.45 -7.89 -1.45
N LYS A 58 0.35 -9.16 -1.86
CA LYS A 58 1.47 -10.12 -1.86
C LYS A 58 2.49 -9.67 -2.89
N LEU A 59 3.76 -9.60 -2.51
CA LEU A 59 4.85 -9.38 -3.45
C LEU A 59 5.52 -10.71 -3.81
N GLN A 60 5.93 -10.84 -5.09
CA GLN A 60 6.77 -11.96 -5.52
C GLN A 60 8.20 -11.84 -4.99
N ASN A 61 8.70 -10.61 -4.87
CA ASN A 61 9.98 -10.25 -4.29
C ASN A 61 9.94 -8.80 -3.80
N SER A 62 10.88 -8.40 -2.96
CA SER A 62 10.93 -7.08 -2.34
C SER A 62 11.56 -5.99 -3.23
N THR A 63 11.78 -6.25 -4.53
CA THR A 63 12.42 -5.25 -5.41
C THR A 63 11.56 -3.99 -5.53
N GLY A 64 12.20 -2.83 -5.66
CA GLY A 64 11.49 -1.56 -5.87
C GLY A 64 10.52 -1.60 -7.06
N LYS A 65 10.86 -2.34 -8.12
CA LYS A 65 9.99 -2.51 -9.30
C LYS A 65 8.66 -3.19 -8.96
N GLU A 66 8.69 -4.28 -8.19
CA GLU A 66 7.48 -4.96 -7.76
C GLU A 66 6.68 -4.12 -6.76
N GLN A 67 7.36 -3.39 -5.87
CA GLN A 67 6.70 -2.46 -4.95
C GLN A 67 5.99 -1.32 -5.70
N THR A 68 6.67 -0.64 -6.63
CA THR A 68 6.06 0.44 -7.43
C THR A 68 4.88 -0.05 -8.25
N ARG A 69 4.95 -1.27 -8.79
CA ARG A 69 3.80 -1.88 -9.50
C ARG A 69 2.62 -2.12 -8.58
N ALA A 70 2.86 -2.67 -7.39
CA ALA A 70 1.82 -2.91 -6.39
C ALA A 70 1.16 -1.60 -5.94
N VAL A 71 1.96 -0.56 -5.70
CA VAL A 71 1.50 0.81 -5.40
C VAL A 71 0.63 1.38 -6.52
N TRP A 72 1.10 1.31 -7.77
CA TRP A 72 0.35 1.81 -8.92
C TRP A 72 -1.01 1.11 -9.07
N ILE A 73 -1.03 -0.23 -8.97
CA ILE A 73 -2.28 -1.01 -9.05
C ILE A 73 -3.25 -0.62 -7.93
N ALA A 74 -2.76 -0.43 -6.70
CA ALA A 74 -3.60 0.01 -5.58
C ALA A 74 -4.20 1.39 -5.84
N LEU A 75 -3.39 2.36 -6.30
CA LEU A 75 -3.87 3.70 -6.64
C LEU A 75 -4.94 3.66 -7.74
N THR A 76 -4.72 2.91 -8.81
CA THR A 76 -5.70 2.76 -9.90
C THR A 76 -6.97 2.07 -9.44
N HIS A 77 -6.87 1.05 -8.60
CA HIS A 77 -8.06 0.38 -8.07
C HIS A 77 -8.92 1.33 -7.24
N TRP A 78 -8.32 2.34 -6.60
CA TRP A 78 -9.01 3.36 -5.81
C TRP A 78 -9.32 4.66 -6.57
N CYS A 79 -8.88 4.78 -7.83
CA CYS A 79 -9.02 5.98 -8.67
C CYS A 79 -8.32 7.23 -8.07
N LEU A 80 -7.09 7.07 -7.58
CA LEU A 80 -6.32 8.12 -6.88
C LEU A 80 -5.07 8.58 -7.63
N GLU A 81 -4.84 8.12 -8.86
CA GLU A 81 -3.59 8.33 -9.60
C GLU A 81 -3.23 9.81 -9.79
N THR A 82 -4.25 10.66 -9.93
CA THR A 82 -4.08 12.10 -10.16
C THR A 82 -4.00 12.93 -8.87
N ASN A 83 -4.26 12.32 -7.72
CA ASN A 83 -4.39 13.03 -6.44
C ASN A 83 -3.14 12.92 -5.57
N VAL A 84 -2.27 11.95 -5.86
CA VAL A 84 -1.01 11.73 -5.14
C VAL A 84 0.01 12.81 -5.51
N GLN A 85 0.49 13.54 -4.51
CA GLN A 85 1.52 14.57 -4.68
C GLN A 85 2.80 14.26 -3.91
N ILE A 86 2.71 13.44 -2.86
CA ILE A 86 3.84 13.10 -1.99
C ILE A 86 3.97 11.58 -1.94
N LEU A 87 5.18 11.07 -2.19
CA LEU A 87 5.50 9.65 -2.10
C LEU A 87 6.50 9.44 -0.96
N CYS A 88 6.17 8.54 -0.04
CA CYS A 88 7.00 8.14 1.09
C CYS A 88 7.20 6.63 1.05
N SER A 89 8.45 6.19 0.97
CA SER A 89 8.83 4.78 1.02
C SER A 89 9.74 4.56 2.21
N ASP A 90 9.40 3.60 3.05
CA ASP A 90 10.35 3.13 4.05
C ASP A 90 11.26 2.08 3.41
N THR A 91 12.56 2.35 3.46
CA THR A 91 13.58 1.35 3.15
C THR A 91 14.22 0.97 4.47
N THR A 92 13.83 -0.17 5.03
CA THR A 92 14.52 -0.68 6.22
C THR A 92 15.99 -0.95 5.85
N ALA A 93 16.93 -0.33 6.56
CA ALA A 93 18.37 -0.46 6.33
C ALA A 93 18.86 -1.93 6.33
N SER A 94 18.12 -2.85 6.95
CA SER A 94 18.40 -4.29 7.02
C SER A 94 18.42 -5.02 5.66
N ASN A 95 17.92 -4.39 4.59
CA ASN A 95 17.94 -4.97 3.24
C ASN A 95 19.11 -4.46 2.38
N THR A 96 19.92 -3.55 2.93
CA THR A 96 21.18 -3.13 2.32
C THR A 96 22.25 -4.03 2.89
N SER A 97 22.31 -5.27 2.42
CA SER A 97 23.42 -6.17 2.71
C SER A 97 24.72 -5.48 2.28
N ARG A 98 25.45 -4.93 3.23
CA ARG A 98 26.90 -4.89 3.20
C ARG A 98 27.41 -6.07 3.99
#